data_AF-A0AA50K077-F1
#
_entry.id   AF-A0AA50K077-F1
#
_cell.length_a   1.000
_cell.length_b   1.000
_cell.length_c   1.000
_cell.angle_alpha   90.00
_cell.angle_beta   90.00
_cell.angle_gamma   90.00
#
_symmetry.space_group_name_H-M   'P 1'
#
loop_
_entity.id
_entity.type
_entity.pdbx_description
1 polymer ?
#
loop_
_entity_poly.entity_id
_entity_poly.type
_entity_poly.pdbx_seq_one_letter_code
_entity_poly.pdbx_strand_id
1 'polypeptide(L)'
;YDIGRRKLLRKCENRHIPNLVADIKTVRQRIFVSDVQESVFCVKYKKRENQLIIFADDTNPRWITNSCILDYDTVAMSDKFGNIAIMRLPQSITDDVDEDPTGNKALWDRG
;
A
#
# COMPACT_ATOMS: atom_id res chain seq x y z
N TYR A 1 6.28 -9.80 -8.93
CA TYR A 1 6.62 -10.68 -10.07
C TYR A 1 7.89 -11.44 -9.76
N ASP A 2 8.16 -12.52 -10.50
CA ASP A 2 9.38 -13.32 -10.39
C ASP A 2 9.94 -13.60 -11.80
N ILE A 3 11.22 -13.95 -11.89
CA ILE A 3 11.89 -14.19 -13.16
C ILE A 3 11.47 -15.55 -13.75
N GLY A 4 11.11 -15.55 -15.03
CA GLY A 4 10.84 -16.77 -15.79
C GLY A 4 11.68 -16.80 -17.06
N ARG A 5 11.93 -17.99 -17.61
CA ARG A 5 12.80 -18.18 -18.79
C ARG A 5 12.32 -17.44 -20.05
N ARG A 6 11.00 -17.19 -20.16
CA ARG A 6 10.39 -16.55 -21.34
C ARG A 6 9.57 -15.30 -21.02
N LYS A 7 9.11 -15.16 -19.77
CA LYS A 7 8.27 -14.04 -19.31
C LYS A 7 8.35 -13.89 -17.81
N LEU A 8 8.03 -12.69 -17.31
CA LEU A 8 7.83 -12.47 -15.89
C LEU A 8 6.63 -13.28 -15.39
N LEU A 9 6.79 -13.94 -14.25
CA LEU A 9 5.76 -14.75 -13.62
C LEU A 9 5.06 -13.91 -12.55
N ARG A 10 3.76 -13.65 -12.74
CA ARG A 10 2.94 -12.98 -11.71
C ARG A 10 2.82 -13.93 -10.52
N LYS A 11 3.14 -13.44 -9.31
CA LYS A 11 3.04 -14.21 -8.06
C LYS A 11 1.83 -13.77 -7.25
N CYS A 12 1.68 -12.47 -7.06
CA CYS A 12 0.55 -11.85 -6.38
C CYS A 12 0.11 -10.62 -7.18
N GLU A 13 -1.12 -10.18 -6.95
CA GLU A 13 -1.63 -8.89 -7.40
C GLU A 13 -2.61 -8.33 -6.38
N ASN A 14 -2.78 -7.02 -6.37
CA ASN A 14 -3.84 -6.31 -5.65
C ASN A 14 -4.45 -5.30 -6.64
N ARG A 15 -5.79 -5.25 -6.71
CA ARG A 15 -6.55 -4.40 -7.63
C ARG A 15 -7.40 -3.35 -6.90
N HIS A 16 -7.19 -3.18 -5.61
CA HIS A 16 -7.92 -2.24 -4.75
C HIS A 16 -7.28 -0.84 -4.73
N ILE A 17 -6.19 -0.62 -5.48
CA ILE A 17 -5.66 0.73 -5.72
C ILE A 17 -6.54 1.41 -6.78
N PRO A 18 -7.09 2.61 -6.50
CA PRO A 18 -8.24 3.14 -7.23
C PRO A 18 -7.93 3.62 -8.65
N ASN A 19 -6.83 4.38 -8.86
CA ASN A 19 -6.55 5.00 -10.14
C ASN A 19 -5.31 4.39 -10.80
N LEU A 20 -4.17 5.08 -10.69
CA LEU A 20 -2.94 4.74 -11.36
C LEU A 20 -1.79 4.86 -10.37
N VAL A 21 -1.01 3.79 -10.29
CA VAL A 21 0.21 3.77 -9.47
C VAL A 21 1.25 4.69 -10.11
N ALA A 22 1.53 5.81 -9.46
CA ALA A 22 2.50 6.81 -9.87
C ALA A 22 3.93 6.45 -9.40
N ASP A 23 4.06 5.90 -8.19
CA ASP A 23 5.34 5.49 -7.62
C ASP A 23 5.15 4.35 -6.61
N ILE A 24 6.17 3.51 -6.44
CA ILE A 24 6.20 2.43 -5.45
C ILE A 24 7.54 2.47 -4.73
N LYS A 25 7.51 2.59 -3.40
CA LYS A 25 8.69 2.47 -2.55
C LYS A 25 8.46 1.37 -1.53
N THR A 26 9.53 0.65 -1.16
CA THR A 26 9.43 -0.46 -0.20
C THR A 26 10.44 -0.28 0.93
N VAL A 27 10.00 -0.65 2.14
CA VAL A 27 10.86 -0.72 3.32
C VAL A 27 10.54 -2.00 4.09
N ARG A 28 11.49 -2.94 4.11
CA ARG A 28 11.32 -4.27 4.71
C ARG A 28 10.06 -4.99 4.21
N GLN A 29 9.01 -5.08 5.03
CA GLN A 29 7.76 -5.78 4.74
C GLN A 29 6.63 -4.83 4.29
N ARG A 30 6.86 -3.52 4.35
CA ARG A 30 5.91 -2.50 3.96
C ARG A 30 6.23 -1.95 2.58
N ILE A 31 5.17 -1.63 1.86
CA ILE A 31 5.17 -1.10 0.52
C ILE A 31 4.31 0.15 0.57
N PHE A 32 4.87 1.29 0.20
CA PHE A 32 4.15 2.53 0.00
C PHE A 32 3.83 2.66 -1.48
N VAL A 33 2.55 2.71 -1.81
CA VAL A 33 2.04 2.84 -3.17
C VAL A 33 1.47 4.24 -3.31
N SER A 34 2.08 5.06 -4.16
CA SER A 34 1.57 6.39 -4.48
C SER A 34 0.58 6.29 -5.63
N ASP A 35 -0.66 6.72 -5.40
CA ASP A 35 -1.65 6.90 -6.45
C ASP A 35 -1.52 8.30 -7.07
N VAL A 36 -1.88 8.42 -8.33
CA VAL A 36 -1.81 9.68 -9.09
C VAL A 36 -2.74 10.77 -8.56
N GLN A 37 -3.75 10.44 -7.74
CA GLN A 37 -4.76 11.36 -7.22
C GLN A 37 -5.12 11.11 -5.75
N GLU A 38 -5.08 9.85 -5.29
CA GLU A 38 -5.52 9.46 -3.93
C GLU A 38 -4.36 9.34 -2.93
N SER A 39 -3.32 10.17 -3.06
CA SER A 39 -2.16 10.19 -2.14
C SER A 39 -1.44 8.82 -2.03
N VAL A 40 -1.04 8.40 -0.83
CA VAL A 40 -0.28 7.17 -0.59
C VAL A 40 -1.07 6.13 0.19
N PHE A 41 -1.01 4.90 -0.29
CA PHE A 41 -1.51 3.69 0.36
C PHE A 41 -0.36 2.89 0.98
N CYS A 42 -0.56 2.42 2.21
CA CYS A 42 0.36 1.53 2.91
C CYS A 42 -0.09 0.08 2.73
N VAL A 43 0.78 -0.72 2.15
CA VAL A 43 0.53 -2.12 1.78
C VAL A 43 1.51 -3.04 2.50
N LYS A 44 1.01 -4.16 3.04
CA LYS A 44 1.83 -5.24 3.59
C LYS A 44 1.82 -6.44 2.65
N TYR A 45 3.00 -7.04 2.44
CA TYR A 45 3.10 -8.32 1.74
C TYR A 45 3.12 -9.48 2.74
N LYS A 46 2.04 -10.25 2.79
CA LYS A 46 1.96 -11.48 3.59
C LYS A 46 2.56 -12.65 2.82
N LYS A 47 3.82 -12.97 3.10
CA LYS A 47 4.59 -14.02 2.38
C LYS A 47 3.95 -15.41 2.42
N ARG A 48 3.29 -15.80 3.52
CA ARG A 48 2.67 -17.12 3.67
C ARG A 48 1.46 -17.31 2.75
N GLU A 49 0.62 -16.28 2.65
CA GLU A 49 -0.59 -16.26 1.82
C GLU A 49 -0.29 -15.76 0.39
N ASN A 50 0.89 -15.18 0.19
CA ASN A 50 1.30 -14.52 -1.05
C ASN A 50 0.28 -13.45 -1.48
N GLN A 51 -0.19 -12.66 -0.50
CA GLN A 51 -1.19 -11.61 -0.66
C GLN A 51 -0.60 -10.23 -0.33
N LEU A 52 -1.10 -9.21 -1.02
CA LEU A 52 -0.81 -7.81 -0.77
C LEU A 52 -2.07 -7.20 -0.14
N ILE A 53 -1.95 -6.66 1.07
CA ILE A 53 -3.09 -6.11 1.84
C ILE A 53 -2.84 -4.63 2.09
N ILE A 54 -3.80 -3.78 1.73
CA ILE A 54 -3.80 -2.36 2.08
C ILE A 54 -4.26 -2.28 3.54
N PHE A 55 -3.46 -1.69 4.42
CA PHE A 55 -3.78 -1.58 5.85
C PHE A 55 -3.96 -0.14 6.33
N ALA A 56 -3.51 0.84 5.54
CA ALA A 56 -3.73 2.25 5.80
C ALA A 56 -3.67 3.07 4.51
N ASP A 57 -4.35 4.19 4.51
CA ASP A 57 -4.41 5.20 3.46
C ASP A 57 -4.33 6.60 4.07
N ASP A 58 -4.07 7.59 3.23
CA ASP A 58 -4.07 9.00 3.61
C ASP A 58 -5.50 9.56 3.52
N THR A 59 -5.86 10.48 4.39
CA THR A 59 -7.22 11.02 4.47
C THR A 59 -7.52 12.05 3.38
N ASN A 60 -6.49 12.64 2.75
CA ASN A 60 -6.68 13.71 1.79
C ASN A 60 -6.14 13.30 0.41
N PRO A 61 -6.89 13.56 -0.67
CA PRO A 61 -6.41 13.33 -2.03
C PRO A 61 -5.23 14.25 -2.33
N ARG A 62 -4.19 13.69 -2.95
CA ARG A 62 -2.99 14.42 -3.40
C ARG A 62 -2.54 13.85 -4.73
N TRP A 63 -2.22 14.74 -5.68
CA TRP A 63 -1.79 14.36 -7.02
C TRP A 63 -0.30 14.02 -7.05
N ILE A 64 0.06 12.87 -6.49
CA ILE A 64 1.46 12.52 -6.24
C ILE A 64 2.26 12.42 -7.54
N THR A 65 3.47 12.97 -7.50
CA THR A 65 4.49 12.85 -8.55
C THR A 65 5.65 11.96 -8.12
N ASN A 66 6.07 12.06 -6.87
CA ASN A 66 7.18 11.28 -6.32
C ASN A 66 7.04 11.12 -4.80
N SER A 67 7.66 10.09 -4.26
CA SER A 67 7.70 9.80 -2.83
C SER A 67 9.09 9.39 -2.35
N CYS A 68 9.36 9.61 -1.07
CA CYS A 68 10.61 9.23 -0.41
C CYS A 68 10.32 8.69 0.98
N ILE A 69 10.78 7.47 1.26
CA ILE A 69 10.68 6.87 2.58
C ILE A 69 11.71 7.54 3.50
N LEU A 70 11.23 8.17 4.58
CA LEU A 70 12.09 8.82 5.57
C LEU A 70 12.48 7.85 6.70
N ASP A 71 11.52 7.04 7.14
CA ASP A 71 11.71 5.97 8.13
C ASP A 71 10.69 4.85 7.92
N TYR A 72 10.53 3.94 8.89
CA TYR A 72 9.63 2.78 8.74
C TYR A 72 8.14 3.14 8.69
N ASP A 73 7.76 4.29 9.26
CA ASP A 73 6.38 4.75 9.44
C ASP A 73 6.09 6.04 8.68
N THR A 74 7.10 6.67 8.07
CA THR A 74 7.02 8.03 7.54
C THR A 74 7.47 8.11 6.09
N VAL A 75 6.64 8.75 5.26
CA VAL A 75 6.90 9.00 3.84
C VAL A 75 6.73 10.49 3.53
N ALA A 76 7.70 11.06 2.82
CA ALA A 76 7.59 12.37 2.20
C ALA A 76 7.09 12.24 0.77
N MET A 77 6.28 13.18 0.32
CA MET A 77 5.63 13.15 -0.98
C MET A 77 5.66 14.54 -1.62
N SER A 78 5.78 14.58 -2.94
CA SER A 78 5.56 15.78 -3.75
C SER A 78 4.35 15.59 -4.66
N ASP A 79 3.63 16.67 -4.93
CA ASP A 79 2.47 16.66 -5.84
C ASP A 79 2.71 17.47 -7.13
N LYS A 80 1.74 17.43 -8.04
CA LYS A 80 1.78 18.15 -9.34
C LYS A 80 1.66 19.67 -9.21
N PHE A 81 1.22 20.17 -8.06
CA PHE A 81 0.97 21.59 -7.81
C PHE A 81 2.11 22.26 -7.04
N GLY A 82 3.21 21.54 -6.81
CA GLY A 82 4.39 22.04 -6.14
C GLY A 82 4.31 21.96 -4.61
N ASN A 83 3.34 21.24 -4.05
CA ASN A 83 3.28 21.01 -2.62
C ASN A 83 4.18 19.85 -2.21
N ILE A 84 4.67 19.91 -0.97
CA ILE A 84 5.37 18.84 -0.28
C ILE A 84 4.58 18.49 0.97
N ALA A 85 4.35 17.20 1.20
CA ALA A 85 3.66 16.69 2.37
C ALA A 85 4.46 15.54 3.01
N ILE A 86 4.25 15.34 4.31
CA ILE A 86 4.78 14.20 5.05
C ILE A 86 3.59 13.48 5.67
N MET A 87 3.49 12.19 5.41
CA MET A 87 2.53 11.29 6.05
C MET A 87 3.29 10.38 7.00
N ARG A 88 2.77 10.23 8.22
CA ARG A 88 3.29 9.34 9.24
C ARG A 88 2.17 8.47 9.78
N LEU A 89 2.43 7.17 9.82
CA LEU A 89 1.55 6.21 10.46
C LEU A 89 1.52 6.40 11.99
N PRO A 90 0.34 6.29 12.64
CA PRO A 90 0.24 6.29 14.09
C PRO A 90 0.99 5.11 14.71
N GLN A 91 1.59 5.29 15.89
CA GLN A 91 2.31 4.21 16.58
C GLN A 91 1.42 3.03 16.98
N SER A 92 0.11 3.26 17.12
CA SER A 92 -0.88 2.23 17.45
C SER A 92 -1.32 1.40 16.25
N ILE A 93 -0.86 1.72 15.04
CA ILE A 93 -1.29 0.98 13.85
C ILE A 93 -0.69 -0.43 13.85
N THR A 94 -1.52 -1.42 13.55
CA THR A 94 -1.08 -2.79 13.25
C THR A 94 -1.16 -3.01 11.75
N ASP A 95 -0.13 -3.63 11.18
CA ASP A 95 -0.12 -4.05 9.79
C ASP A 95 -0.52 -5.54 9.63
N ASP A 96 -0.83 -6.24 10.74
CA ASP A 96 -1.41 -7.59 10.75
C ASP A 96 -2.94 -7.55 10.54
N VAL A 97 -3.36 -6.99 9.41
CA VAL A 97 -4.77 -6.97 9.01
C VAL A 97 -5.07 -8.20 8.17
N ASP A 98 -6.13 -8.95 8.52
CA ASP A 98 -6.68 -10.05 7.73
C ASP A 98 -7.78 -9.51 6.82
N GLU A 99 -7.51 -9.47 5.51
CA GLU A 99 -8.55 -9.20 4.51
C GLU A 99 -9.08 -10.58 4.06
N ASP A 100 -10.14 -11.08 4.69
CA ASP A 100 -10.78 -12.36 4.35
C ASP A 100 -11.59 -12.20 3.04
N PRO A 101 -11.08 -12.66 1.88
CA PRO A 101 -11.78 -12.50 0.62
C PRO A 101 -12.95 -13.50 0.49
N THR A 102 -13.07 -14.46 1.42
CA THR A 102 -14.13 -15.47 1.44
C THR A 102 -15.31 -15.07 2.34
N GLY A 103 -15.18 -14.01 3.14
CA GLY A 103 -16.24 -13.53 4.03
C GLY A 103 -16.60 -14.47 5.18
N ASN A 104 -15.83 -15.53 5.43
CA ASN A 104 -16.11 -16.54 6.45
C ASN A 104 -15.92 -16.02 7.88
N LYS A 105 -15.00 -15.07 8.11
CA LYS A 105 -14.81 -14.44 9.42
C LYS A 105 -15.87 -13.37 9.75
N ALA A 106 -16.48 -12.73 8.75
CA ALA A 106 -17.48 -11.67 8.95
C ALA A 106 -18.79 -12.18 9.59
N LEU A 107 -19.02 -13.50 9.61
CA LEU A 107 -20.17 -14.13 10.26
C LEU A 107 -20.06 -14.15 11.79
N TRP A 108 -18.87 -14.02 12.37
CA TRP A 108 -18.64 -14.17 13.82
C TRP A 108 -18.50 -12.84 14.57
N ASP A 109 -18.23 -11.72 13.87
CA ASP A 109 -18.11 -10.39 14.48
C ASP A 109 -19.46 -9.65 14.67
N ARG A 110 -20.59 -10.33 14.44
CA ARG A 110 -21.95 -9.79 14.66
C ARG A 110 -22.68 -10.40 15.88
N GLY A 111 -21.95 -11.08 16.76
CA GLY A 111 -22.47 -11.69 17.99
C GLY A 111 -22.26 -10.81 19.21
#